data_AF-A0A8T4BTG3-F1
#
_entry.id   AF-A0A8T4BTG3-F1
#
_cell.length_a   1.000
_cell.length_b   1.000
_cell.length_c   1.000
_cell.angle_alpha   90.00
_cell.angle_beta   90.00
_cell.angle_gamma   90.00
#
_symmetry.space_group_name_H-M   'P 1'
#
loop_
_entity.id
_entity.type
_entity.pdbx_description
1 polymer ?
#
loop_
_entity_poly.entity_id
_entity_poly.type
_entity_poly.pdbx_seq_one_letter_code
_entity_poly.pdbx_strand_id
1 'polypeptide(L)'
;MKSLIIFVLITLMLITSVSAECVDTDDGKNFGVKGVTTYTKDGRVISEVVDSCLDETRLEEYFCEPDGKSTATRYDCLEGCEDGICIEEKPIEEVVEEPEVVISEEPEEEIIIAEPEVEPTQTNNIWVSIVILALIIAAVIFWKKKKKPKKDKEEKKK
;
A
#
# COMPACT_ATOMS: atom_id res chain seq x y z
N MET A 1 18.18 -41.01 3.73
CA MET A 1 16.73 -40.68 3.64
C MET A 1 16.22 -39.99 4.90
N LYS A 2 16.54 -40.48 6.11
CA LYS A 2 16.15 -39.85 7.40
C LYS A 2 16.68 -38.41 7.57
N SER A 3 17.91 -38.12 7.14
CA SER A 3 18.47 -36.75 7.20
C SER A 3 17.85 -35.75 6.23
N LEU A 4 17.19 -36.20 5.14
CA LEU A 4 16.55 -35.30 4.19
C LEU A 4 15.20 -34.78 4.74
N ILE A 5 14.50 -35.63 5.51
CA ILE A 5 13.22 -35.30 6.15
C ILE A 5 13.43 -34.28 7.27
N ILE A 6 14.52 -34.40 8.04
CA ILE A 6 14.87 -33.44 9.10
C ILE A 6 15.19 -32.06 8.52
N PHE A 7 15.93 -31.97 7.41
CA PHE A 7 16.18 -30.69 6.74
C PHE A 7 14.90 -30.06 6.18
N VAL A 8 13.99 -30.86 5.59
CA VAL A 8 12.71 -30.37 5.08
C VAL A 8 11.81 -29.84 6.20
N LEU A 9 11.78 -30.51 7.36
CA LEU A 9 11.00 -30.06 8.53
C LEU A 9 11.61 -28.81 9.19
N ILE A 10 12.94 -28.69 9.24
CA ILE A 10 13.63 -27.49 9.74
C ILE A 10 13.39 -26.29 8.80
N THR A 11 13.37 -26.50 7.48
CA THR A 11 13.05 -25.41 6.53
C THR A 11 11.56 -25.04 6.51
N LEU A 12 10.66 -25.99 6.79
CA LEU A 12 9.21 -25.75 6.85
C LEU A 12 8.80 -24.95 8.10
N MET A 13 9.60 -25.04 9.18
CA MET A 13 9.36 -24.35 10.45
C MET A 13 9.91 -22.89 10.48
N LEU A 14 10.61 -22.45 9.43
CA LEU A 14 11.29 -21.14 9.35
C LEU A 14 10.57 -20.08 8.49
N ILE A 15 9.37 -20.36 7.97
CA ILE A 15 8.64 -19.44 7.07
C ILE A 15 7.43 -18.81 7.77
N THR A 16 7.53 -18.47 9.06
CA THR A 16 6.57 -17.54 9.66
C THR A 16 7.01 -16.13 9.29
N SER A 17 6.50 -15.60 8.18
CA SER A 17 6.68 -14.19 7.84
C SER A 17 5.96 -13.35 8.90
N VAL A 18 6.73 -12.68 9.76
CA VAL A 18 6.23 -11.61 10.63
C VAL A 18 5.68 -10.51 9.72
N SER A 19 4.36 -10.39 9.62
CA SER A 19 3.71 -9.31 8.87
C SER A 19 3.35 -8.18 9.82
N ALA A 20 3.80 -6.98 9.47
CA ALA A 20 3.28 -5.74 10.02
C ALA A 20 2.36 -5.15 8.94
N GLU A 21 1.21 -4.65 9.37
CA GLU A 21 0.19 -4.08 8.49
C GLU A 21 -0.37 -2.83 9.15
N CYS A 22 -0.60 -1.81 8.36
CA CYS A 22 -1.25 -0.58 8.77
C CYS A 22 -2.46 -0.37 7.86
N VAL A 23 -3.60 -0.01 8.47
CA VAL A 23 -4.84 0.32 7.76
C VAL A 23 -5.29 1.71 8.19
N ASP A 24 -5.68 2.52 7.21
CA ASP A 24 -6.15 3.89 7.37
C ASP A 24 -7.54 4.01 6.75
N THR A 25 -8.49 4.65 7.44
CA THR A 25 -9.89 4.65 6.98
C THR A 25 -10.24 5.75 5.97
N ASP A 26 -9.37 6.72 5.80
CA ASP A 26 -9.52 7.94 4.99
C ASP A 26 -8.45 8.08 3.88
N ASP A 27 -7.68 7.00 3.67
CA ASP A 27 -6.73 6.79 2.58
C ASP A 27 -5.49 7.70 2.61
N GLY A 28 -4.93 7.91 3.81
CA GLY A 28 -3.63 8.55 4.00
C GLY A 28 -3.75 9.89 4.71
N LYS A 29 -3.22 10.96 4.11
CA LYS A 29 -3.29 12.31 4.69
C LYS A 29 -4.52 13.03 4.15
N ASN A 30 -5.65 12.88 4.82
CA ASN A 30 -6.92 13.45 4.43
C ASN A 30 -7.51 14.32 5.54
N PHE A 31 -7.05 15.57 5.59
CA PHE A 31 -7.42 16.51 6.66
C PHE A 31 -8.92 16.86 6.72
N GLY A 32 -9.71 16.56 5.69
CA GLY A 32 -11.15 16.86 5.63
C GLY A 32 -12.05 15.68 6.03
N VAL A 33 -11.48 14.50 6.29
CA VAL A 33 -12.22 13.28 6.64
C VAL A 33 -11.66 12.73 7.94
N LYS A 34 -12.53 12.38 8.89
CA LYS A 34 -12.09 11.80 10.15
C LYS A 34 -11.57 10.37 9.91
N GLY A 35 -10.28 10.17 10.12
CA GLY A 35 -9.59 8.89 9.99
C GLY A 35 -9.38 8.14 11.30
N VAL A 36 -9.15 6.84 11.14
CA VAL A 36 -8.69 5.90 12.16
C VAL A 36 -7.56 5.08 11.56
N THR A 37 -6.37 5.18 12.16
CA THR A 37 -5.21 4.39 11.77
C THR A 37 -5.03 3.22 12.72
N THR A 38 -5.08 2.00 12.18
CA THR A 38 -4.87 0.75 12.93
C THR A 38 -3.55 0.10 12.51
N TYR A 39 -2.66 -0.14 13.48
CA TYR A 39 -1.42 -0.88 13.25
C TYR A 39 -1.50 -2.29 13.85
N THR A 40 -1.26 -3.29 13.01
CA THR A 40 -1.32 -4.71 13.34
C THR A 40 0.04 -5.35 13.15
N LYS A 41 0.45 -6.20 14.10
CA LYS A 41 1.67 -7.00 14.00
C LYS A 41 1.38 -8.43 14.42
N ASP A 42 1.80 -9.39 13.60
CA ASP A 42 1.57 -10.82 13.83
C ASP A 42 0.07 -11.16 14.04
N GLY A 43 -0.80 -10.48 13.28
CA GLY A 43 -2.26 -10.65 13.34
C GLY A 43 -2.91 -10.07 14.60
N ARG A 44 -2.21 -9.24 15.38
CA ARG A 44 -2.74 -8.57 16.57
C ARG A 44 -2.67 -7.05 16.41
N VAL A 45 -3.76 -6.37 16.75
CA VAL A 45 -3.77 -4.91 16.83
C VAL A 45 -2.84 -4.47 17.95
N ILE A 46 -1.85 -3.65 17.59
CA ILE A 46 -0.86 -3.08 18.51
C ILE A 46 -1.26 -1.66 18.90
N SER A 47 -1.79 -0.88 17.96
CA SER A 47 -2.32 0.46 18.20
C SER A 47 -3.49 0.77 17.28
N GLU A 48 -4.39 1.60 17.78
CA GLU A 48 -5.50 2.20 17.05
C GLU A 48 -5.58 3.66 17.52
N VAL A 49 -5.50 4.59 16.58
CA VAL A 49 -5.43 6.03 16.82
C VAL A 49 -6.39 6.72 15.86
N VAL A 50 -6.97 7.82 16.32
CA VAL A 50 -8.02 8.58 15.61
C VAL A 50 -7.51 9.99 15.44
N ASP A 51 -7.79 10.61 14.30
CA ASP A 51 -7.43 12.00 14.08
C ASP A 51 -8.08 12.91 15.09
N SER A 52 -7.33 13.92 15.50
CA SER A 52 -7.74 14.78 16.59
C SER A 52 -7.18 16.18 16.48
N CYS A 53 -8.00 17.14 16.87
CA CYS A 53 -7.58 18.52 17.00
C CYS A 53 -6.73 18.67 18.26
N LEU A 54 -5.47 19.10 18.08
CA LEU A 54 -4.59 19.47 19.18
C LEU A 54 -5.04 20.77 19.85
N ASP A 55 -5.61 21.66 19.05
CA ASP A 55 -6.28 22.89 19.45
C ASP A 55 -7.23 23.37 18.34
N GLU A 56 -7.77 24.59 18.48
CA GLU A 56 -8.77 25.18 17.59
C GLU A 56 -8.31 25.32 16.13
N THR A 57 -7.01 25.25 15.84
CA THR A 57 -6.49 25.47 14.47
C THR A 57 -5.51 24.40 14.02
N ARG A 58 -5.22 23.37 14.83
CA ARG A 58 -4.20 22.37 14.51
C ARG A 58 -4.74 20.95 14.61
N LEU A 59 -4.66 20.23 13.49
CA LEU A 59 -4.98 18.82 13.37
C LEU A 59 -3.72 17.98 13.60
N GLU A 60 -3.84 16.93 14.41
CA GLU A 60 -2.93 15.79 14.41
C GLU A 60 -3.57 14.66 13.60
N GLU A 61 -3.00 14.45 12.43
CA GLU A 61 -3.42 13.48 11.41
C GLU A 61 -2.57 12.22 11.55
N TYR A 62 -3.21 11.08 11.80
CA TYR A 62 -2.57 9.78 11.78
C TYR A 62 -2.75 9.14 10.41
N PHE A 63 -1.69 8.49 9.92
CA PHE A 63 -1.77 7.83 8.62
C PHE A 63 -0.81 6.65 8.49
N CYS A 64 -1.03 5.82 7.47
CA CYS A 64 -0.13 4.71 7.12
C CYS A 64 0.98 5.14 6.14
N GLU A 65 2.24 4.90 6.49
CA GLU A 65 3.37 5.06 5.57
C GLU A 65 3.47 3.92 4.56
N PRO A 66 4.15 4.13 3.41
CA PRO A 66 4.38 3.07 2.41
C PRO A 66 5.12 1.84 2.93
N ASP A 67 5.81 1.94 4.07
CA ASP A 67 6.49 0.81 4.72
C ASP A 67 5.57 -0.01 5.66
N GLY A 68 4.28 0.35 5.73
CA GLY A 68 3.25 -0.33 6.51
C GLY A 68 3.24 0.04 8.00
N LYS A 69 3.86 1.17 8.39
CA LYS A 69 3.81 1.69 9.77
C LYS A 69 2.80 2.82 9.90
N SER A 70 2.20 2.92 11.08
CA SER A 70 1.42 4.10 11.49
C SER A 70 2.37 5.22 11.92
N THR A 71 2.08 6.44 11.48
CA THR A 71 2.78 7.68 11.87
C THR A 71 1.77 8.82 12.02
N ALA A 72 2.24 10.02 12.35
CA ALA A 72 1.38 11.22 12.43
C ALA A 72 2.05 12.45 11.81
N THR A 73 1.23 13.38 11.31
CA THR A 73 1.64 14.73 10.90
C THR A 73 0.77 15.77 11.59
N ARG A 74 1.31 16.98 11.75
CA ARG A 74 0.53 18.12 12.22
C ARG A 74 0.22 19.04 11.05
N TYR A 75 -1.01 19.51 10.98
CA TYR A 75 -1.47 20.40 9.93
C TYR A 75 -2.21 21.58 10.54
N ASP A 76 -1.90 22.79 10.08
CA ASP A 76 -2.56 24.02 10.51
C ASP A 76 -3.81 24.22 9.62
N CYS A 77 -5.00 24.06 10.20
CA CYS A 77 -6.27 24.26 9.51
C CYS A 77 -6.57 25.76 9.36
N LEU A 78 -7.02 26.17 8.17
CA LEU A 78 -7.23 27.58 7.84
C LEU A 78 -8.38 28.20 8.64
N GLU A 79 -9.56 27.56 8.62
CA GLU A 79 -10.77 28.05 9.29
C GLU A 79 -10.98 27.46 10.69
N GLY A 80 -10.19 26.44 11.04
CA GLY A 80 -10.23 25.79 12.33
C GLY A 80 -10.22 24.27 12.24
N CYS A 81 -10.05 23.63 13.39
CA CYS A 81 -10.10 22.20 13.56
C CYS A 81 -11.26 21.86 14.49
N GLU A 82 -12.16 20.99 14.02
CA GLU A 82 -13.29 20.49 14.81
C GLU A 82 -13.42 18.99 14.61
N ASP A 83 -13.69 18.25 15.70
CA ASP A 83 -13.93 16.79 15.68
C ASP A 83 -12.87 15.92 14.97
N GLY A 84 -11.63 16.40 14.85
CA GLY A 84 -10.53 15.67 14.20
C GLY A 84 -10.52 15.84 12.68
N ILE A 85 -11.06 16.95 12.17
CA ILE A 85 -10.94 17.37 10.78
C ILE A 85 -10.66 18.88 10.70
N CYS A 86 -10.05 19.31 9.60
CA CYS A 86 -9.98 20.70 9.22
C CYS A 86 -11.31 21.16 8.62
N ILE A 87 -11.78 22.31 9.09
CA ILE A 87 -12.89 23.02 8.49
C ILE A 87 -12.36 23.67 7.21
N GLU A 88 -12.90 23.27 6.07
CA GLU A 88 -12.67 23.99 4.82
C GLU A 88 -13.55 25.26 4.80
N GLU A 89 -13.05 26.33 4.17
CA GLU A 89 -13.94 27.41 3.77
C GLU A 89 -15.05 26.77 2.94
N LYS A 90 -16.30 26.86 3.41
CA LYS A 90 -17.43 26.52 2.54
C LYS A 90 -17.18 27.31 1.26
N PRO A 91 -17.24 26.66 0.07
CA PRO A 91 -17.33 27.41 -1.16
C PRO A 91 -18.39 28.45 -0.89
N ILE A 92 -18.05 29.72 -1.09
CA ILE A 92 -19.02 30.80 -0.99
C ILE A 92 -20.07 30.36 -2.01
N GLU A 93 -21.13 29.69 -1.54
CA GLU A 93 -22.40 29.63 -2.22
C GLU A 93 -22.73 31.11 -2.23
N GLU A 94 -22.35 31.78 -3.31
CA GLU A 94 -22.79 33.12 -3.58
C GLU A 94 -24.29 33.01 -3.42
N VAL A 95 -24.77 33.54 -2.29
CA VAL A 95 -26.15 33.92 -2.14
C VAL A 95 -26.28 34.97 -3.21
N VAL A 96 -26.63 34.52 -4.42
CA VAL A 96 -27.19 35.36 -5.45
C VAL A 96 -28.52 35.79 -4.84
N GLU A 97 -28.48 36.78 -3.94
CA GLU A 97 -29.62 37.65 -3.75
C GLU A 97 -29.87 38.22 -5.14
N GLU A 98 -30.87 37.66 -5.80
CA GLU A 98 -31.37 37.99 -7.13
C GLU A 98 -31.15 39.48 -7.42
N PRO A 99 -30.05 39.86 -8.13
CA PRO A 99 -29.89 41.23 -8.54
C PRO A 99 -30.80 41.39 -9.77
N GLU A 100 -31.69 42.39 -9.72
CA GLU A 100 -32.43 42.80 -10.90
C GLU A 100 -31.45 42.99 -12.07
N VAL A 101 -31.69 42.17 -13.09
CA VAL A 101 -31.07 42.11 -14.41
C VAL A 101 -30.50 43.45 -14.88
N VAL A 102 -29.17 43.56 -14.96
CA VAL A 102 -28.50 44.44 -15.92
C VAL A 102 -27.47 43.60 -16.68
N ILE A 103 -27.86 43.21 -17.89
CA ILE A 103 -27.04 42.51 -18.86
C ILE A 103 -26.02 43.50 -19.43
N SER A 104 -24.74 43.24 -19.20
CA SER A 104 -23.67 43.69 -20.09
C SER A 104 -22.78 42.50 -20.40
N GLU A 105 -22.81 42.09 -21.67
CA GLU A 105 -22.09 40.97 -22.24
C GLU A 105 -20.58 41.27 -22.27
N GLU A 106 -19.76 40.41 -21.65
CA GLU A 106 -18.32 40.30 -21.91
C GLU A 106 -17.87 38.84 -21.68
N PRO A 107 -16.75 38.42 -22.29
CA PRO A 107 -16.66 37.18 -23.04
C PRO A 107 -16.41 35.97 -22.16
N GLU A 108 -16.97 34.84 -22.59
CA GLU A 108 -16.77 33.52 -22.04
C GLU A 108 -15.27 33.14 -22.13
N GLU A 109 -14.55 33.22 -21.01
CA GLU A 109 -13.26 32.53 -20.90
C GLU A 109 -13.53 31.05 -20.60
N GLU A 110 -13.14 30.19 -21.54
CA GLU A 110 -13.24 28.74 -21.43
C GLU A 110 -12.45 28.24 -20.22
N ILE A 111 -13.16 27.63 -19.27
CA ILE A 111 -12.57 26.95 -18.12
C ILE A 111 -11.93 25.65 -18.61
N ILE A 112 -10.60 25.63 -18.68
CA ILE A 112 -9.81 24.44 -18.99
C ILE A 112 -9.75 23.57 -17.72
N ILE A 113 -10.62 22.57 -17.63
CA ILE A 113 -10.59 21.59 -16.54
C ILE A 113 -9.40 20.66 -16.79
N ALA A 114 -8.37 20.76 -15.94
CA ALA A 114 -7.23 19.85 -15.98
C ALA A 114 -7.70 18.43 -15.65
N GLU A 115 -7.43 17.51 -16.56
CA GLU A 115 -7.74 16.09 -16.42
C GLU A 115 -6.95 15.50 -15.24
N PRO A 116 -7.59 14.78 -14.30
CA PRO A 116 -6.89 14.27 -13.13
C PRO A 116 -5.81 13.27 -13.55
N GLU A 117 -4.58 13.52 -13.10
CA GLU A 117 -3.45 12.61 -13.31
C GLU A 117 -3.72 11.29 -12.59
N VAL A 118 -4.05 10.25 -13.35
CA VAL A 118 -4.25 8.90 -12.83
C VAL A 118 -2.88 8.30 -12.49
N GLU A 119 -2.57 8.22 -11.20
CA GLU A 119 -1.38 7.54 -10.68
C GLU A 119 -1.32 6.07 -11.17
N PRO A 120 -0.16 5.60 -11.67
CA PRO A 120 -0.05 4.25 -12.22
C PRO A 120 -0.12 3.19 -11.11
N THR A 121 -1.16 2.37 -11.13
CA THR A 121 -1.30 1.20 -10.25
C THR A 121 -0.12 0.24 -10.43
N GLN A 122 0.60 -0.08 -9.33
CA GLN A 122 1.68 -1.07 -9.35
C GLN A 122 1.17 -2.44 -9.83
N THR A 123 1.56 -2.84 -11.03
CA THR A 123 1.26 -4.19 -11.53
C THR A 123 2.19 -5.18 -10.85
N ASN A 124 1.64 -5.97 -9.93
CA ASN A 124 2.35 -7.03 -9.22
C ASN A 124 3.01 -8.01 -10.21
N ASN A 125 4.35 -8.10 -10.16
CA ASN A 125 5.21 -8.85 -11.09
C ASN A 125 5.18 -10.39 -10.90
N ILE A 126 3.98 -10.96 -10.76
CA ILE A 126 3.76 -12.40 -10.55
C ILE A 126 4.45 -13.24 -11.65
N TRP A 127 4.45 -12.76 -12.89
CA TRP A 127 5.08 -13.42 -14.04
C TRP A 127 6.60 -13.58 -13.90
N VAL A 128 7.29 -12.61 -13.30
CA VAL A 128 8.75 -12.67 -13.09
C VAL A 128 9.08 -13.80 -12.13
N SER A 129 8.32 -13.93 -11.04
CA SER A 129 8.47 -15.00 -10.06
C SER A 129 8.24 -16.40 -10.67
N ILE A 130 7.25 -16.54 -11.56
CA ILE A 130 6.97 -17.80 -12.26
C ILE A 130 8.14 -18.21 -13.18
N VAL A 131 8.71 -17.26 -13.93
CA VAL A 131 9.83 -17.52 -14.83
C VAL A 131 11.08 -17.95 -14.05
N ILE A 132 11.40 -17.27 -12.95
CA ILE A 132 12.54 -17.62 -12.10
C ILE A 132 12.38 -19.03 -11.52
N LEU A 133 11.18 -19.37 -11.01
CA LEU A 133 10.90 -20.71 -10.49
C LEU A 133 11.10 -21.79 -11.57
N ALA A 134 10.61 -21.56 -12.79
CA ALA A 134 10.76 -22.49 -13.89
C ALA A 134 12.24 -22.74 -14.27
N LEU A 135 13.06 -21.68 -14.29
CA LEU A 135 14.50 -21.79 -14.56
C LEU A 135 15.23 -22.59 -13.47
N ILE A 136 14.89 -22.38 -12.20
CA ILE A 136 15.47 -23.13 -11.07
C ILE A 136 15.12 -24.62 -11.18
N ILE A 137 13.85 -24.94 -11.45
CA ILE A 137 13.40 -26.34 -11.63
C ILE A 137 14.16 -27.00 -12.79
N ALA A 138 14.30 -26.31 -13.92
CA ALA A 138 15.03 -26.82 -15.08
C ALA A 138 16.51 -27.10 -14.75
N ALA A 139 17.18 -26.19 -14.04
CA ALA A 139 18.56 -26.37 -13.60
C ALA A 139 18.71 -27.60 -12.67
N VAL A 140 17.79 -27.79 -11.73
CA VAL A 140 17.79 -28.96 -10.82
C VAL A 140 17.60 -30.26 -11.58
N ILE A 141 16.66 -30.32 -12.53
CA ILE A 141 16.44 -31.49 -13.39
C ILE A 141 17.70 -31.81 -14.20
N PHE A 142 18.33 -30.79 -14.78
CA PHE A 142 19.56 -30.92 -15.55
C PHE A 142 20.72 -31.45 -14.69
N TRP A 143 20.90 -30.93 -13.49
CA TRP A 143 21.92 -31.39 -12.54
C TRP A 143 21.69 -32.84 -12.09
N LYS A 144 20.43 -33.25 -11.87
CA LYS A 144 20.07 -34.64 -11.57
C LYS A 144 20.39 -35.57 -12.74
N LYS A 145 20.20 -35.13 -14.00
CA LYS A 145 20.58 -35.92 -15.19
C LYS A 145 22.10 -36.11 -15.28
N LYS A 146 22.91 -35.09 -15.00
CA LYS A 146 24.38 -35.18 -15.03
C LYS A 146 24.96 -36.14 -13.97
N LYS A 147 24.28 -36.36 -12.84
CA LYS A 147 24.76 -37.23 -11.75
C LYS A 147 24.52 -38.73 -11.95
N LYS A 148 23.95 -39.21 -13.06
CA LYS A 148 23.88 -40.66 -13.34
C LYS A 148 25.23 -41.16 -13.89
N PRO A 149 26.04 -41.91 -13.12
CA PRO A 149 27.26 -42.53 -13.65
C PRO A 149 26.91 -43.63 -14.65
N LYS A 150 27.67 -43.71 -15.75
CA LYS A 150 27.67 -44.88 -16.64
C LYS A 150 28.21 -46.09 -15.86
N LYS A 151 27.33 -46.87 -15.24
CA LYS A 151 27.60 -48.29 -15.05
C LYS A 151 27.24 -49.01 -16.36
N ASP A 152 27.89 -50.13 -16.60
CA ASP A 152 27.75 -51.02 -17.75
C ASP A 152 28.71 -50.72 -18.90
N LYS A 153 29.93 -51.26 -18.78
CA LYS A 153 30.63 -52.02 -19.83
C LYS A 153 31.97 -52.53 -19.29
N GLU A 154 31.96 -53.57 -18.45
CA GLU A 154 33.11 -54.47 -18.30
C GLU A 154 32.71 -55.75 -17.54
N GLU A 155 31.90 -56.59 -18.17
CA GLU A 155 31.76 -57.99 -17.74
C GLU A 155 31.45 -58.88 -18.94
N LYS A 156 32.35 -58.89 -19.93
CA LYS A 156 32.47 -59.96 -20.95
C LYS A 156 33.91 -60.06 -21.43
N LYS A 157 34.77 -60.68 -20.61
CA LYS A 157 35.98 -61.40 -21.03
C LYS A 157 36.34 -62.38 -19.93
N LYS A 158 35.68 -63.54 -19.96
CA LYS A 158 36.17 -64.77 -19.39
C LYS A 158 35.91 -65.86 -20.41
#